data_AF-A0A1Z5KFB8-F1
#
_entry.id   AF-A0A1Z5KFB8-F1
#
_cell.length_a   1.000
_cell.length_b   1.000
_cell.length_c   1.000
_cell.angle_alpha   90.00
_cell.angle_beta   90.00
_cell.angle_gamma   90.00
#
_symmetry.space_group_name_H-M   'P 1'
#
loop_
_entity.id
_entity.type
_entity.pdbx_description
1 polymer ?
#
loop_
_entity_poly.entity_id
_entity_poly.type
_entity_poly.pdbx_seq_one_letter_code
_entity_poly.pdbx_strand_id
1 'polypeptide(L)'
;MVIAGIMNLSDASKAMTKGLDKARHIALSGAILIEDFLRNQNLLIRNMKSYRATMNGFCPQVAETVCEQLSPISNCTFTKFSETIRVFLWTIFIDLGTYTFFELTSIQNDLVNAADSMSSVKQGVNGFTWAFWTACVWALLLMIFTMFLMYGVILAWCEERRQSFLQCVVTMMHHWLVVPLYIFFVFLTWVFSMIFVIGTALTADFCFDSPDSKILTTIDANRERFSELGVEFATYYVSGCPESGLPNELKSKSDLLVHFLLKVSEFGAALQSDEVIEICGDTSRFKGVGASLEAATCNVANTLLDVQDYFACQNFHPVYEATVYEALCYEANRGLTWVAFTQILIVFLSMIMLMLRVAFVEVYVDNMSASTNSTWNRLLKLLCLQGQKSLNEETSKEQVYEANRIEIESSKVRDDLNSDC
;
A
#
# COMPACT_ATOMS: atom_id res chain seq x y z
N MET A 1 21.94 -9.29 15.48
CA MET A 1 21.27 -9.49 14.18
C MET A 1 19.78 -9.19 14.24
N VAL A 2 19.01 -9.85 15.11
CA VAL A 2 17.56 -9.57 15.28
C VAL A 2 17.27 -8.08 15.50
N ILE A 3 17.99 -7.43 16.43
CA ILE A 3 17.83 -5.99 16.70
C ILE A 3 18.09 -5.13 15.45
N ALA A 4 19.06 -5.49 14.61
CA ALA A 4 19.34 -4.75 13.37
C ALA A 4 18.22 -4.93 12.33
N GLY A 5 17.69 -6.15 12.19
CA GLY A 5 16.51 -6.39 11.35
C GLY A 5 15.28 -5.62 11.85
N ILE A 6 15.12 -5.53 13.17
CA ILE A 6 14.05 -4.76 13.82
C ILE A 6 14.16 -3.26 13.50
N MET A 7 15.36 -2.70 13.62
CA MET A 7 15.59 -1.28 13.32
C MET A 7 15.32 -0.98 11.85
N ASN A 8 15.82 -1.81 10.92
CA ASN A 8 15.59 -1.63 9.49
C ASN A 8 14.09 -1.68 9.14
N LEU A 9 13.34 -2.64 9.70
CA LEU A 9 11.90 -2.73 9.43
C LEU A 9 11.11 -1.56 10.05
N SER A 10 11.52 -1.09 11.22
CA SER A 10 10.93 0.11 11.83
C SER A 10 11.17 1.36 10.98
N ASP A 11 12.37 1.50 10.42
CA ASP A 11 12.72 2.61 9.55
C ASP A 11 11.99 2.51 8.21
N ALA A 12 11.84 1.31 7.64
CA ALA A 12 11.01 1.06 6.45
C ALA A 12 9.54 1.45 6.69
N SER A 13 8.95 1.06 7.82
CA SER A 13 7.58 1.40 8.18
C SER A 13 7.38 2.92 8.35
N LYS A 14 8.35 3.62 8.96
CA LYS A 14 8.35 5.08 9.08
C LYS A 14 8.49 5.76 7.72
N ALA A 15 9.40 5.29 6.87
CA ALA A 15 9.59 5.80 5.52
C ALA A 15 8.32 5.65 4.69
N MET A 16 7.70 4.47 4.72
CA MET A 16 6.42 4.20 4.05
C MET A 16 5.30 5.12 4.56
N THR A 17 5.18 5.28 5.89
CA THR A 17 4.17 6.17 6.49
C THR A 17 4.38 7.63 6.07
N LYS A 18 5.63 8.10 6.08
CA LYS A 18 5.99 9.45 5.64
C LYS A 18 5.70 9.65 4.14
N GLY A 19 6.00 8.65 3.32
CA GLY A 19 5.69 8.65 1.89
C GLY A 19 4.18 8.73 1.65
N LEU A 20 3.39 7.91 2.35
CA LEU A 20 1.92 7.91 2.28
C LEU A 20 1.32 9.24 2.77
N ASP A 21 1.84 9.83 3.83
CA ASP A 21 1.37 11.13 4.32
C ASP A 21 1.69 12.25 3.32
N LYS A 22 2.89 12.23 2.71
CA LYS A 22 3.25 13.17 1.64
C LYS A 22 2.35 12.99 0.41
N ALA A 23 2.13 11.75 -0.02
CA ALA A 23 1.26 11.41 -1.13
C ALA A 23 -0.19 11.87 -0.89
N ARG A 24 -0.71 11.62 0.32
CA ARG A 24 -2.04 12.05 0.73
C ARG A 24 -2.15 13.58 0.75
N HIS A 25 -1.16 14.27 1.31
CA HIS A 25 -1.13 15.73 1.30
C HIS A 25 -1.15 16.26 -0.14
N ILE A 26 -0.35 15.67 -1.03
CA ILE A 26 -0.31 16.08 -2.44
C ILE A 26 -1.65 15.79 -3.14
N ALA A 27 -2.28 14.66 -2.87
CA ALA A 27 -3.59 14.36 -3.45
C ALA A 27 -4.66 15.37 -2.98
N LEU A 28 -4.72 15.66 -1.67
CA LEU A 28 -5.68 16.62 -1.11
C LEU A 28 -5.43 18.06 -1.58
N SER A 29 -4.17 18.50 -1.62
CA SER A 29 -3.82 19.83 -2.13
C SER A 29 -4.15 19.97 -3.62
N GLY A 30 -3.97 18.92 -4.42
CA GLY A 30 -4.40 18.91 -5.83
C GLY A 30 -5.93 18.98 -5.96
N ALA A 31 -6.67 18.27 -5.11
CA ALA A 31 -8.13 18.32 -5.11
C ALA A 31 -8.68 19.71 -4.74
N ILE A 32 -8.04 20.41 -3.79
CA ILE A 32 -8.38 21.78 -3.42
C ILE A 32 -8.09 22.75 -4.59
N LEU A 33 -6.93 22.60 -5.23
CA LEU A 33 -6.54 23.44 -6.36
C LEU A 33 -7.52 23.30 -7.55
N ILE A 34 -7.95 22.06 -7.83
CA ILE A 34 -9.00 21.80 -8.83
C ILE A 34 -10.34 22.41 -8.39
N GLU A 35 -10.71 22.33 -7.11
CA GLU A 35 -11.93 22.97 -6.60
C GLU A 35 -11.92 24.48 -6.83
N ASP A 36 -10.79 25.14 -6.54
CA ASP A 36 -10.62 26.58 -6.73
C ASP A 36 -10.65 26.93 -8.22
N PHE A 37 -10.07 26.11 -9.10
CA PHE A 37 -10.21 26.26 -10.55
C PHE A 37 -11.68 26.16 -10.99
N LEU A 38 -12.40 25.12 -10.56
CA LEU A 38 -13.82 24.93 -10.88
C LEU A 38 -14.67 26.08 -10.34
N ARG A 39 -14.34 26.61 -9.16
CA ARG A 39 -15.00 27.79 -8.57
C ARG A 39 -14.77 29.03 -9.43
N ASN A 40 -13.54 29.28 -9.85
CA ASN A 40 -13.18 30.41 -10.73
C ASN A 40 -13.86 30.28 -12.11
N GLN A 41 -13.92 29.07 -12.67
CA GLN A 41 -14.65 28.82 -13.91
C GLN A 41 -16.16 29.09 -13.77
N ASN A 42 -16.78 28.64 -12.67
CA ASN A 42 -18.19 28.89 -12.41
C ASN A 42 -18.50 30.38 -12.23
N LEU A 43 -17.58 31.14 -11.60
CA LEU A 43 -17.67 32.60 -11.52
C LEU A 43 -17.57 33.23 -12.90
N LEU A 44 -16.63 32.79 -13.75
CA LEU A 44 -16.50 33.24 -15.12
C LEU A 44 -17.79 32.99 -15.92
N ILE A 45 -18.35 31.78 -15.84
CA ILE A 45 -19.62 31.43 -16.51
C ILE A 45 -20.77 32.30 -16.01
N ARG A 46 -20.86 32.54 -14.70
CA ARG A 46 -21.89 33.42 -14.13
C ARG A 46 -21.73 34.86 -14.60
N ASN A 47 -20.50 35.35 -14.65
CA ASN A 47 -20.19 36.68 -15.15
C ASN A 47 -20.53 36.79 -16.65
N MET A 48 -20.18 35.79 -17.47
CA MET A 48 -20.57 35.74 -18.88
C MET A 48 -22.09 35.74 -19.08
N LYS A 49 -22.84 35.00 -18.26
CA LYS A 49 -24.32 35.04 -18.29
C LYS A 49 -24.85 36.42 -17.90
N SER A 50 -24.27 37.06 -16.89
CA SER A 50 -24.62 38.43 -16.49
C SER A 50 -24.27 39.45 -17.57
N TYR A 51 -23.12 39.29 -18.24
CA TYR A 51 -22.70 40.14 -19.35
C TYR A 51 -23.62 39.98 -20.54
N ARG A 52 -24.05 38.76 -20.86
CA ARG A 52 -25.03 38.51 -21.90
C ARG A 52 -26.33 39.26 -21.63
N ALA A 53 -26.88 39.16 -20.42
CA ALA A 53 -28.10 39.88 -20.05
C ALA A 53 -27.91 41.41 -20.16
N THR A 54 -26.71 41.89 -19.81
CA THR A 54 -26.34 43.30 -19.87
C THR A 54 -26.19 43.79 -21.31
N MET A 55 -25.56 43.02 -22.20
CA MET A 55 -25.44 43.30 -23.62
C MET A 55 -26.82 43.37 -24.30
N ASN A 56 -27.71 42.45 -23.95
CA ASN A 56 -29.10 42.47 -24.44
C ASN A 56 -29.83 43.75 -24.02
N GLY A 57 -29.52 44.30 -22.84
CA GLY A 57 -30.07 45.57 -22.37
C GLY A 57 -29.49 46.80 -23.09
N PHE A 58 -28.22 46.77 -23.50
CA PHE A 58 -27.56 47.92 -24.14
C PHE A 58 -27.79 48.01 -25.64
N CYS A 59 -27.92 46.87 -26.32
CA CYS A 59 -28.19 46.84 -27.74
C CYS A 59 -29.58 46.23 -27.97
N PRO A 60 -30.68 46.96 -27.69
CA PRO A 60 -32.04 46.42 -27.82
C PRO A 60 -32.37 45.99 -29.25
N GLN A 61 -31.70 46.55 -30.26
CA GLN A 61 -31.81 46.10 -31.66
C GLN A 61 -31.23 44.69 -31.91
N VAL A 62 -30.50 44.15 -30.94
CA VAL A 62 -29.91 42.80 -30.95
C VAL A 62 -30.71 41.86 -30.04
N ALA A 63 -31.50 42.39 -29.09
CA ALA A 63 -32.19 41.62 -28.05
C ALA A 63 -33.10 40.50 -28.59
N GLU A 64 -33.80 40.72 -29.71
CA GLU A 64 -34.64 39.68 -30.35
C GLU A 64 -33.82 38.56 -31.02
N THR A 65 -32.50 38.72 -31.18
CA THR A 65 -31.62 37.74 -31.86
C THR A 65 -30.66 37.00 -30.93
N VAL A 66 -30.51 37.41 -29.66
CA VAL A 66 -29.62 36.72 -28.70
C VAL A 66 -30.40 35.73 -27.82
N CYS A 67 -31.16 34.83 -28.45
CA CYS A 67 -31.73 33.57 -27.91
C CYS A 67 -32.10 33.56 -26.42
N GLU A 68 -33.34 33.91 -26.06
CA GLU A 68 -33.81 33.83 -24.66
C GLU A 68 -33.74 32.42 -24.04
N GLN A 69 -33.51 31.36 -24.81
CA GLN A 69 -33.42 29.99 -24.30
C GLN A 69 -32.16 29.30 -24.84
N LEU A 70 -31.38 28.70 -23.93
CA LEU A 70 -30.20 27.88 -24.24
C LEU A 70 -30.54 26.54 -24.94
N SER A 71 -31.76 26.39 -25.48
CA SER A 71 -32.13 25.21 -26.27
C SER A 71 -33.34 25.50 -27.16
N PRO A 72 -33.29 25.21 -28.49
CA PRO A 72 -32.11 24.96 -29.33
C PRO A 72 -31.61 26.27 -29.98
N ILE A 73 -30.31 26.51 -29.83
CA ILE A 73 -29.59 27.72 -30.31
C ILE A 73 -29.54 27.84 -31.85
N SER A 74 -29.93 26.78 -32.58
CA SER A 74 -29.98 26.76 -34.05
C SER A 74 -30.89 27.82 -34.67
N ASN A 75 -31.80 28.41 -33.88
CA ASN A 75 -32.78 29.37 -34.37
C ASN A 75 -32.33 30.84 -34.22
N CYS A 76 -31.12 31.12 -33.72
CA CYS A 76 -30.63 32.49 -33.58
C CYS A 76 -29.77 32.94 -34.76
N THR A 77 -30.35 33.81 -35.58
CA THR A 77 -29.70 34.46 -36.73
C THR A 77 -29.14 35.83 -36.31
N PHE A 78 -27.86 35.89 -35.98
CA PHE A 78 -27.14 37.13 -35.63
C PHE A 78 -26.75 37.96 -36.88
N THR A 79 -27.68 38.32 -37.74
CA THR A 79 -27.38 38.90 -39.07
C THR A 79 -26.68 40.27 -39.04
N LYS A 80 -26.77 41.01 -37.93
CA LYS A 80 -26.21 42.37 -37.81
C LYS A 80 -24.78 42.44 -37.27
N PHE A 81 -24.24 41.37 -36.71
CA PHE A 81 -22.85 41.34 -36.26
C PHE A 81 -21.91 40.84 -37.35
N SER A 82 -20.68 41.35 -37.35
CA SER A 82 -19.59 40.78 -38.14
C SER A 82 -19.47 39.27 -37.86
N GLU A 83 -19.11 38.52 -38.90
CA GLU A 83 -19.03 37.05 -38.81
C GLU A 83 -18.08 36.60 -37.69
N THR A 84 -17.04 37.40 -37.40
CA THR A 84 -16.08 37.18 -36.32
C THR A 84 -16.73 37.18 -34.94
N ILE A 85 -17.58 38.16 -34.64
CA ILE A 85 -18.27 38.25 -33.35
C ILE A 85 -19.29 37.12 -33.21
N ARG A 86 -19.95 36.75 -34.31
CA ARG A 86 -20.95 35.66 -34.33
C ARG A 86 -20.32 34.31 -34.05
N VAL A 87 -19.24 33.96 -34.78
CA VAL A 87 -18.49 32.73 -34.56
C VAL A 87 -17.96 32.69 -33.13
N PHE A 88 -17.41 33.81 -32.64
CA PHE A 88 -16.90 33.91 -31.28
C PHE A 88 -17.98 33.64 -30.22
N LEU A 89 -19.13 34.30 -30.29
CA LEU A 89 -20.23 34.11 -29.34
C LEU A 89 -20.71 32.65 -29.36
N TRP A 90 -20.76 32.02 -30.54
CA TRP A 90 -21.16 30.64 -30.68
C TRP A 90 -20.16 29.68 -30.04
N THR A 91 -18.87 29.80 -30.38
CA THR A 91 -17.78 29.01 -29.80
C THR A 91 -17.71 29.20 -28.29
N ILE A 92 -17.79 30.42 -27.75
CA ILE A 92 -17.74 30.63 -26.30
C ILE A 92 -18.96 30.06 -25.60
N PHE A 93 -20.18 30.38 -26.02
CA PHE A 93 -21.36 30.03 -25.24
C PHE A 93 -21.71 28.54 -25.32
N ILE A 94 -21.45 27.90 -26.47
CA ILE A 94 -21.67 26.46 -26.62
C ILE A 94 -20.48 25.70 -26.04
N ASP A 95 -19.26 25.93 -26.55
CA ASP A 95 -18.14 25.07 -26.18
C ASP A 95 -17.74 25.26 -24.72
N LEU A 96 -17.76 26.47 -24.15
CA LEU A 96 -17.41 26.63 -22.73
C LEU A 96 -18.42 25.97 -21.79
N GLY A 97 -19.69 25.87 -22.21
CA GLY A 97 -20.75 25.23 -21.45
C GLY A 97 -20.70 23.70 -21.52
N THR A 98 -20.48 23.15 -22.72
CA THR A 98 -20.44 21.69 -22.97
C THR A 98 -19.08 21.06 -22.66
N TYR A 99 -17.98 21.78 -22.88
CA TYR A 99 -16.63 21.38 -22.45
C TYR A 99 -16.28 21.90 -21.06
N THR A 100 -17.29 22.21 -20.23
CA THR A 100 -17.05 22.30 -18.79
C THR A 100 -16.22 21.10 -18.37
N PHE A 101 -15.17 21.32 -17.58
CA PHE A 101 -14.16 20.32 -17.25
C PHE A 101 -14.74 19.25 -16.31
N PHE A 102 -15.73 18.50 -16.80
CA PHE A 102 -16.29 17.34 -16.13
C PHE A 102 -15.18 16.34 -15.79
N GLU A 103 -14.17 16.24 -16.65
CA GLU A 103 -12.93 15.51 -16.43
C GLU A 103 -12.17 16.00 -15.19
N LEU A 104 -12.09 17.31 -14.92
CA LEU A 104 -11.43 17.82 -13.71
C LEU A 104 -12.19 17.45 -12.44
N THR A 105 -13.53 17.47 -12.46
CA THR A 105 -14.32 16.94 -11.33
C THR A 105 -14.05 15.45 -11.11
N SER A 106 -13.87 14.69 -12.19
CA SER A 106 -13.47 13.28 -12.09
C SER A 106 -12.07 13.12 -11.49
N ILE A 107 -11.09 13.92 -11.93
CA ILE A 107 -9.74 13.93 -11.33
C ILE A 107 -9.81 14.31 -9.85
N GLN A 108 -10.61 15.31 -9.49
CA GLN A 108 -10.78 15.71 -8.10
C GLN A 108 -11.28 14.54 -7.25
N ASN A 109 -12.31 13.83 -7.73
CA ASN A 109 -12.83 12.64 -7.05
C ASN A 109 -11.77 11.53 -6.99
N ASP A 110 -11.01 11.30 -8.07
CA ASP A 110 -9.93 10.31 -8.11
C ASP A 110 -8.80 10.65 -7.13
N LEU A 111 -8.45 11.93 -6.96
CA LEU A 111 -7.47 12.38 -5.97
C LEU A 111 -7.97 12.18 -4.54
N VAL A 112 -9.24 12.47 -4.27
CA VAL A 112 -9.85 12.21 -2.95
C VAL A 112 -9.88 10.71 -2.66
N ASN A 113 -10.30 9.90 -3.63
CA ASN A 113 -10.31 8.44 -3.53
C ASN A 113 -8.88 7.87 -3.33
N ALA A 114 -7.88 8.44 -4.01
CA ALA A 114 -6.48 8.09 -3.84
C ALA A 114 -5.98 8.46 -2.43
N ALA A 115 -6.33 9.66 -1.93
CA ALA A 115 -6.00 10.09 -0.57
C ALA A 115 -6.62 9.17 0.50
N ASP A 116 -7.86 8.73 0.30
CA ASP A 116 -8.55 7.79 1.19
C ASP A 116 -7.96 6.37 1.10
N SER A 117 -7.55 5.96 -0.10
CA SER A 117 -6.83 4.70 -0.31
C SER A 117 -5.47 4.71 0.41
N MET A 118 -4.72 5.80 0.33
CA MET A 118 -3.45 5.98 1.05
C MET A 118 -3.65 5.95 2.57
N SER A 119 -4.75 6.54 3.08
CA SER A 119 -5.13 6.46 4.49
C SER A 119 -5.42 5.02 4.92
N SER A 120 -6.12 4.25 4.07
CA SER A 120 -6.42 2.85 4.32
C SER A 120 -5.16 1.97 4.32
N VAL A 121 -4.24 2.21 3.38
CA VAL A 121 -2.93 1.54 3.36
C VAL A 121 -2.13 1.90 4.61
N LYS A 122 -2.11 3.17 5.03
CA LYS A 122 -1.46 3.60 6.27
C LYS A 122 -2.04 2.89 7.50
N GLN A 123 -3.36 2.72 7.58
CA GLN A 123 -3.99 1.93 8.64
C GLN A 123 -3.56 0.47 8.59
N GLY A 124 -3.43 -0.13 7.40
CA GLY A 124 -2.88 -1.47 7.22
C GLY A 124 -1.44 -1.61 7.70
N VAL A 125 -0.57 -0.66 7.36
CA VAL A 125 0.85 -0.62 7.80
C VAL A 125 0.95 -0.46 9.33
N ASN A 126 0.15 0.43 9.91
CA ASN A 126 0.06 0.57 11.36
C ASN A 126 -0.50 -0.72 12.02
N GLY A 127 -1.45 -1.36 11.36
CA GLY A 127 -1.96 -2.68 11.72
C GLY A 127 -0.90 -3.77 11.63
N PHE A 128 0.14 -3.65 10.81
CA PHE A 128 1.23 -4.63 10.80
C PHE A 128 2.21 -4.45 11.97
N THR A 129 2.26 -3.24 12.54
CA THR A 129 3.23 -2.88 13.60
C THR A 129 3.02 -3.71 14.87
N TRP A 130 1.78 -4.08 15.24
CA TRP A 130 1.55 -4.92 16.43
C TRP A 130 2.08 -6.34 16.24
N ALA A 131 1.92 -6.93 15.05
CA ALA A 131 2.38 -8.29 14.75
C ALA A 131 3.91 -8.36 14.87
N PHE A 132 4.58 -7.30 14.43
CA PHE A 132 6.02 -7.16 14.58
C PHE A 132 6.48 -7.09 16.05
N TRP A 133 5.89 -6.20 16.87
CA TRP A 133 6.23 -6.13 18.29
C TRP A 133 5.92 -7.44 19.02
N THR A 134 4.84 -8.10 18.64
CA THR A 134 4.45 -9.41 19.17
C THR A 134 5.53 -10.46 18.84
N ALA A 135 5.99 -10.55 17.59
CA ALA A 135 7.07 -11.45 17.20
C ALA A 135 8.37 -11.16 17.96
N CYS A 136 8.68 -9.88 18.23
CA CYS A 136 9.85 -9.50 19.02
C CYS A 136 9.77 -9.99 20.47
N VAL A 137 8.61 -9.85 21.12
CA VAL A 137 8.38 -10.33 22.49
C VAL A 137 8.54 -11.85 22.54
N TRP A 138 7.96 -12.58 21.59
CA TRP A 138 8.09 -14.04 21.55
C TRP A 138 9.54 -14.49 21.31
N ALA A 139 10.27 -13.82 20.41
CA ALA A 139 11.68 -14.12 20.18
C ALA A 139 12.56 -13.85 21.42
N LEU A 140 12.26 -12.78 22.17
CA LEU A 140 12.96 -12.45 23.42
C LEU A 140 12.66 -13.48 24.52
N LEU A 141 11.40 -13.88 24.67
CA LEU A 141 11.02 -14.95 25.59
C LEU A 141 11.75 -16.25 25.23
N LEU A 142 11.71 -16.64 23.94
CA LEU A 142 12.41 -17.83 23.47
C LEU A 142 13.91 -17.77 23.80
N MET A 143 14.56 -16.62 23.57
CA MET A 143 15.97 -16.41 23.93
C MET A 143 16.24 -16.63 25.43
N ILE A 144 15.38 -16.10 26.31
CA ILE A 144 15.49 -16.32 27.75
C ILE A 144 15.38 -17.81 28.08
N PHE A 145 14.39 -18.50 27.51
CA PHE A 145 14.24 -19.94 27.71
C PHE A 145 15.43 -20.73 27.18
N THR A 146 15.99 -20.39 26.02
CA THR A 146 17.20 -21.02 25.49
C THR A 146 18.39 -20.85 26.42
N MET A 147 18.56 -19.67 27.03
CA MET A 147 19.62 -19.44 28.03
C MET A 147 19.42 -20.29 29.28
N PHE A 148 18.17 -20.44 29.76
CA PHE A 148 17.85 -21.35 30.87
C PHE A 148 18.14 -22.81 30.53
N LEU A 149 17.77 -23.27 29.33
CA LEU A 149 18.07 -24.63 28.86
C LEU A 149 19.58 -24.86 28.75
N MET A 150 20.32 -23.90 28.18
CA MET A 150 21.77 -23.96 28.05
C MET A 150 22.46 -23.99 29.42
N TYR A 151 22.01 -23.18 30.37
CA TYR A 151 22.50 -23.22 31.75
C TYR A 151 22.24 -24.59 32.40
N GLY A 152 21.07 -25.18 32.15
CA GLY A 152 20.75 -26.54 32.58
C GLY A 152 21.71 -27.59 32.01
N VAL A 153 22.06 -27.46 30.72
CA VAL A 153 23.03 -28.34 30.05
C VAL A 153 24.41 -28.24 30.69
N ILE A 154 24.88 -27.01 30.93
CA ILE A 154 26.20 -26.76 31.52
C ILE A 154 26.25 -27.31 32.95
N LEU A 155 25.22 -27.07 33.76
CA LEU A 155 25.16 -27.64 35.12
C LEU A 155 25.17 -29.17 35.10
N ALA A 156 24.41 -29.79 34.20
CA ALA A 156 24.38 -31.24 34.06
C ALA A 156 25.74 -31.83 33.65
N TRP A 157 26.53 -31.12 32.84
CA TRP A 157 27.89 -31.53 32.48
C TRP A 157 28.91 -31.29 33.59
N CYS A 158 28.81 -30.19 34.34
CA CYS A 158 29.76 -29.88 35.40
C CYS A 158 29.54 -30.70 36.67
N GLU A 159 28.33 -31.16 36.95
CA GLU A 159 27.97 -31.74 38.24
C GLU A 159 28.06 -33.28 38.26
N GLU A 160 29.27 -33.79 38.07
CA GLU A 160 29.57 -35.23 37.99
C GLU A 160 29.47 -35.97 39.35
N ARG A 161 28.97 -35.37 40.45
CA ARG A 161 29.09 -36.07 41.77
C ARG A 161 28.17 -35.72 42.95
N ARG A 162 27.07 -34.97 42.83
CA ARG A 162 26.22 -34.69 44.03
C ARG A 162 24.72 -34.71 43.77
N GLN A 163 24.13 -35.91 43.88
CA GLN A 163 22.68 -36.13 43.85
C GLN A 163 21.99 -35.50 45.07
N SER A 164 21.41 -34.32 44.89
CA SER A 164 20.58 -33.66 45.90
C SER A 164 19.10 -33.74 45.52
N PHE A 165 18.20 -33.77 46.51
CA PHE A 165 16.74 -33.80 46.30
C PHE A 165 16.24 -32.65 45.40
N LEU A 166 16.91 -31.49 45.44
CA LEU A 166 16.61 -30.34 44.58
C LEU A 166 16.78 -30.63 43.09
N GLN A 167 17.75 -31.46 42.70
CA GLN A 167 17.91 -31.87 41.28
C GLN A 167 16.69 -32.65 40.79
N CYS A 168 16.09 -33.51 41.61
CA CYS A 168 14.89 -34.26 41.20
C CYS A 168 13.71 -33.33 40.90
N VAL A 169 13.46 -32.34 41.76
CA VAL A 169 12.39 -31.35 41.58
C VAL A 169 12.65 -30.47 40.36
N VAL A 170 13.88 -30.00 40.17
CA VAL A 170 14.27 -29.19 39.01
C VAL A 170 14.13 -29.98 37.72
N THR A 171 14.55 -31.25 37.68
CA THR A 171 14.40 -32.12 36.51
C THR A 171 12.94 -32.41 36.19
N MET A 172 12.08 -32.65 37.19
CA MET A 172 10.64 -32.81 36.95
C MET A 172 10.03 -31.53 36.38
N MET A 173 10.32 -30.37 36.98
CA MET A 173 9.81 -29.07 36.49
C MET A 173 10.28 -28.80 35.06
N HIS A 174 11.54 -29.12 34.76
CA HIS A 174 12.11 -28.95 33.43
C HIS A 174 11.36 -29.79 32.38
N HIS A 175 11.14 -31.07 32.67
CA HIS A 175 10.54 -32.00 31.72
C HIS A 175 9.04 -31.79 31.51
N TRP A 176 8.31 -31.41 32.57
CA TRP A 176 6.85 -31.25 32.54
C TRP A 176 6.39 -29.85 32.13
N LEU A 177 7.14 -28.80 32.49
CA LEU A 177 6.71 -27.42 32.26
C LEU A 177 7.58 -26.71 31.23
N VAL A 178 8.90 -26.72 31.44
CA VAL A 178 9.82 -25.90 30.64
C VAL A 178 9.88 -26.38 29.19
N VAL A 179 10.01 -27.69 28.96
CA VAL A 179 10.15 -28.21 27.59
C VAL A 179 8.87 -28.06 26.77
N PRO A 180 7.66 -28.44 27.23
CA PRO A 180 6.44 -28.22 26.45
C PRO A 180 6.22 -26.74 26.13
N LEU A 181 6.51 -25.85 27.09
CA LEU A 181 6.41 -24.41 26.89
C LEU A 181 7.45 -23.91 25.87
N TYR A 182 8.66 -24.44 25.89
CA TYR A 182 9.69 -24.14 24.88
C TYR A 182 9.26 -24.60 23.48
N ILE A 183 8.75 -25.83 23.33
CA ILE A 183 8.23 -26.35 22.06
C ILE A 183 7.13 -25.43 21.52
N PHE A 184 6.22 -25.00 22.39
CA PHE A 184 5.16 -24.05 22.04
C PHE A 184 5.73 -22.72 21.52
N PHE A 185 6.73 -22.14 22.19
CA PHE A 185 7.36 -20.91 21.71
C PHE A 185 8.13 -21.08 20.40
N VAL A 186 8.81 -22.21 20.21
CA VAL A 186 9.48 -22.53 18.94
C VAL A 186 8.45 -22.63 17.82
N PHE A 187 7.32 -23.29 18.05
CA PHE A 187 6.23 -23.40 17.07
C PHE A 187 5.65 -22.01 16.71
N LEU A 188 5.34 -21.17 17.71
CA LEU A 188 4.87 -19.80 17.44
C LEU A 188 5.89 -18.99 16.64
N THR A 189 7.17 -19.07 17.02
CA THR A 189 8.26 -18.38 16.34
C THR A 189 8.40 -18.85 14.89
N TRP A 190 8.23 -20.16 14.65
CA TRP A 190 8.20 -20.74 13.31
C TRP A 190 7.04 -20.21 12.47
N VAL A 191 5.81 -20.14 13.02
CA VAL A 191 4.65 -19.56 12.31
C VAL A 191 4.93 -18.10 11.89
N PHE A 192 5.44 -17.28 12.82
CA PHE A 192 5.82 -15.90 12.48
C PHE A 192 6.92 -15.84 11.42
N SER A 193 7.92 -16.72 11.51
CA SER A 193 8.98 -16.83 10.50
C SER A 193 8.40 -17.10 9.11
N MET A 194 7.43 -18.00 8.98
CA MET A 194 6.79 -18.31 7.69
C MET A 194 6.06 -17.09 7.12
N ILE A 195 5.38 -16.30 7.97
CA ILE A 195 4.72 -15.06 7.54
C ILE A 195 5.74 -14.07 6.97
N PHE A 196 6.89 -13.89 7.64
CA PHE A 196 7.95 -13.00 7.14
C PHE A 196 8.61 -13.52 5.85
N VAL A 197 8.78 -14.83 5.71
CA VAL A 197 9.29 -15.45 4.47
C VAL A 197 8.32 -15.21 3.31
N ILE A 198 7.02 -15.43 3.52
CA ILE A 198 5.99 -15.14 2.52
C ILE A 198 6.00 -13.64 2.16
N GLY A 199 6.05 -12.76 3.16
CA GLY A 199 6.14 -11.32 2.94
C GLY A 199 7.36 -10.94 2.12
N THR A 200 8.53 -11.51 2.42
CA THR A 200 9.78 -11.28 1.67
C THR A 200 9.65 -11.76 0.23
N ALA A 201 9.09 -12.95 0.01
CA ALA A 201 8.88 -13.50 -1.33
C ALA A 201 7.93 -12.60 -2.14
N LEU A 202 6.81 -12.17 -1.56
CA LEU A 202 5.87 -11.26 -2.22
C LEU A 202 6.51 -9.92 -2.58
N THR A 203 7.30 -9.32 -1.67
CA THR A 203 8.01 -8.07 -1.98
C THR A 203 9.10 -8.27 -3.01
N ALA A 204 9.83 -9.38 -2.96
CA ALA A 204 10.85 -9.70 -3.95
C ALA A 204 10.25 -9.92 -5.33
N ASP A 205 9.14 -10.66 -5.44
CA ASP A 205 8.42 -10.90 -6.69
C ASP A 205 7.83 -9.62 -7.28
N PHE A 206 7.35 -8.72 -6.41
CA PHE A 206 6.85 -7.41 -6.83
C PHE A 206 7.97 -6.51 -7.39
N CYS A 207 9.16 -6.60 -6.79
CA CYS A 207 10.31 -5.77 -7.14
C CYS A 207 11.27 -6.42 -8.15
N PHE A 208 10.99 -7.63 -8.61
CA PHE A 208 11.77 -8.33 -9.63
C PHE A 208 11.55 -7.66 -11.00
N ASP A 209 12.64 -7.45 -11.75
CA ASP A 209 12.73 -6.68 -13.00
C ASP A 209 12.37 -5.19 -12.88
N SER A 210 11.11 -4.87 -12.55
CA SER A 210 10.65 -3.51 -12.26
C SER A 210 9.27 -3.54 -11.58
N PRO A 211 9.05 -2.77 -10.50
CA PRO A 211 7.73 -2.63 -9.90
C PRO A 211 6.74 -1.90 -10.85
N ASP A 212 7.26 -1.11 -11.80
CA ASP A 212 6.48 -0.35 -12.76
C ASP A 212 5.54 -1.25 -13.56
N SER A 213 6.05 -2.35 -14.13
CA SER A 213 5.26 -3.29 -14.93
C SER A 213 4.08 -3.88 -14.13
N LYS A 214 4.32 -4.22 -12.86
CA LYS A 214 3.29 -4.79 -11.96
C LYS A 214 2.24 -3.75 -11.59
N ILE A 215 2.66 -2.52 -11.33
CA ILE A 215 1.75 -1.42 -11.01
C ILE A 215 0.89 -1.07 -12.23
N LEU A 216 1.48 -0.98 -13.42
CA LEU A 216 0.74 -0.74 -14.67
C LEU A 216 -0.31 -1.84 -14.91
N THR A 217 0.06 -3.12 -14.79
CA THR A 217 -0.92 -4.21 -14.93
C THR A 217 -2.04 -4.16 -13.88
N THR A 218 -1.74 -3.69 -12.67
CA THR A 218 -2.73 -3.53 -11.60
C THR A 218 -3.68 -2.35 -11.88
N ILE A 219 -3.15 -1.24 -12.40
CA ILE A 219 -3.94 -0.09 -12.83
C ILE A 219 -4.85 -0.49 -14.00
N ASP A 220 -4.31 -1.18 -15.00
CA ASP A 220 -5.08 -1.67 -16.16
C ASP A 220 -6.18 -2.64 -15.75
N ALA A 221 -5.90 -3.56 -14.83
CA ALA A 221 -6.89 -4.50 -14.29
C ALA A 221 -8.02 -3.81 -13.49
N ASN A 222 -7.76 -2.59 -12.99
CA ASN A 222 -8.72 -1.80 -12.23
C ASN A 222 -9.16 -0.55 -13.00
N ARG A 223 -8.99 -0.51 -14.33
CA ARG A 223 -9.30 0.66 -15.16
C ARG A 223 -10.74 1.15 -15.00
N GLU A 224 -11.69 0.25 -14.74
CA GLU A 224 -13.10 0.60 -14.49
C GLU A 224 -13.35 1.42 -13.21
N ARG A 225 -12.38 1.44 -12.28
CA ARG A 225 -12.48 2.19 -11.01
C ARG A 225 -11.90 3.59 -11.09
N PHE A 226 -11.13 3.89 -12.14
CA PHE A 226 -10.43 5.16 -12.31
C PHE A 226 -10.97 5.89 -13.55
N SER A 227 -10.88 7.21 -13.56
CA SER A 227 -11.09 7.94 -14.81
C SER A 227 -10.00 7.59 -15.82
N GLU A 228 -10.32 7.68 -17.11
CA GLU A 228 -9.36 7.47 -18.20
C GLU A 228 -8.12 8.37 -18.05
N LEU A 229 -8.36 9.63 -17.70
CA LEU A 229 -7.32 10.61 -17.43
C LEU A 229 -6.49 10.25 -16.19
N GLY A 230 -7.12 9.75 -15.11
CA GLY A 230 -6.43 9.26 -13.93
C GLY A 230 -5.48 8.09 -14.23
N VAL A 231 -5.89 7.19 -15.11
CA VAL A 231 -5.04 6.08 -15.58
C VAL A 231 -3.89 6.58 -16.44
N GLU A 232 -4.12 7.55 -17.33
CA GLU A 232 -3.05 8.15 -18.15
C GLU A 232 -2.01 8.85 -17.27
N PHE A 233 -2.44 9.62 -16.26
CA PHE A 233 -1.53 10.24 -15.28
C PHE A 233 -0.75 9.21 -14.47
N ALA A 234 -1.42 8.19 -13.94
CA ALA A 234 -0.74 7.15 -13.16
C ALA A 234 0.32 6.45 -14.02
N THR A 235 -0.01 6.14 -15.28
CA THR A 235 0.92 5.55 -16.25
C THR A 235 2.09 6.48 -16.55
N TYR A 236 1.83 7.78 -16.72
CA TYR A 236 2.85 8.79 -16.98
C TYR A 236 3.87 8.89 -15.84
N TYR A 237 3.43 8.90 -14.58
CA TYR A 237 4.35 8.98 -13.44
C TYR A 237 5.12 7.67 -13.19
N VAL A 238 4.45 6.53 -13.39
CA VAL A 238 5.04 5.18 -13.23
C VAL A 238 6.10 4.93 -14.30
N SER A 239 5.91 5.44 -15.52
CA SER A 239 6.88 5.33 -16.62
C SER A 239 8.08 6.27 -16.51
N GLY A 240 8.24 6.97 -15.39
CA GLY A 240 9.37 7.89 -15.17
C GLY A 240 9.26 9.22 -15.92
N CYS A 241 8.04 9.61 -16.30
CA CYS A 241 7.77 10.88 -16.99
C CYS A 241 8.61 11.08 -18.26
N PRO A 242 8.35 10.33 -19.33
CA PRO A 242 9.11 10.46 -20.56
C PRO A 242 9.16 11.92 -21.04
N GLU A 243 10.31 12.35 -21.59
CA GLU A 243 10.55 13.73 -22.05
C GLU A 243 9.53 14.22 -23.10
N SER A 244 8.72 13.31 -23.68
CA SER A 244 7.68 13.59 -24.66
C SER A 244 6.53 14.49 -24.18
N GLY A 245 6.57 15.01 -22.95
CA GLY A 245 5.65 16.02 -22.44
C GLY A 245 4.43 15.45 -21.73
N LEU A 246 3.52 16.34 -21.31
CA LEU A 246 2.29 15.99 -20.60
C LEU A 246 1.45 14.95 -21.38
N PRO A 247 0.61 14.16 -20.68
CA PRO A 247 -0.41 13.31 -21.27
C PRO A 247 -1.10 13.98 -22.47
N ASN A 248 -1.30 13.24 -23.56
CA ASN A 248 -1.77 13.83 -24.83
C ASN A 248 -3.14 14.47 -24.66
N GLU A 249 -3.99 13.87 -23.82
CA GLU A 249 -5.29 14.44 -23.47
C GLU A 249 -5.11 15.77 -22.75
N LEU A 250 -4.30 15.83 -21.69
CA LEU A 250 -4.10 17.09 -20.96
C LEU A 250 -3.51 18.17 -21.87
N LYS A 251 -2.55 17.82 -22.73
CA LYS A 251 -1.97 18.74 -23.70
C LYS A 251 -3.03 19.27 -24.68
N SER A 252 -3.87 18.40 -25.23
CA SER A 252 -4.95 18.82 -26.13
C SER A 252 -5.94 19.77 -25.46
N LYS A 253 -6.26 19.52 -24.18
CA LYS A 253 -7.18 20.34 -23.39
C LYS A 253 -6.54 21.66 -22.96
N SER A 254 -5.24 21.65 -22.63
CA SER A 254 -4.50 22.88 -22.34
C SER A 254 -4.39 23.77 -23.57
N ASP A 255 -4.12 23.19 -24.73
CA ASP A 255 -4.05 23.91 -26.01
C ASP A 255 -5.41 24.53 -26.36
N LEU A 256 -6.50 23.78 -26.15
CA LEU A 256 -7.87 24.29 -26.32
C LEU A 256 -8.15 25.45 -25.36
N LEU A 257 -7.73 25.35 -24.10
CA LEU A 257 -7.92 26.41 -23.12
C LEU A 257 -7.10 27.65 -23.48
N VAL A 258 -5.83 27.50 -23.88
CA VAL A 258 -5.00 28.61 -24.37
C VAL A 258 -5.65 29.29 -25.58
N HIS A 259 -6.13 28.51 -26.55
CA HIS A 259 -6.86 29.05 -27.70
C HIS A 259 -8.11 29.82 -27.27
N PHE A 260 -8.85 29.31 -26.29
CA PHE A 260 -10.00 30.01 -25.71
C PHE A 260 -9.61 31.34 -25.03
N LEU A 261 -8.53 31.35 -24.23
CA LEU A 261 -8.03 32.57 -23.58
C LEU A 261 -7.66 33.64 -24.61
N LEU A 262 -6.98 33.24 -25.70
CA LEU A 262 -6.64 34.14 -26.81
C LEU A 262 -7.89 34.72 -27.47
N LYS A 263 -8.91 33.89 -27.71
CA LYS A 263 -10.18 34.34 -28.30
C LYS A 263 -10.89 35.33 -27.37
N VAL A 264 -10.92 35.08 -26.05
CA VAL A 264 -11.53 36.02 -25.10
C VAL A 264 -10.83 37.38 -25.12
N SER A 265 -9.49 37.38 -25.23
CA SER A 265 -8.71 38.61 -25.39
C SER A 265 -9.05 39.35 -26.69
N GLU A 266 -9.15 38.63 -27.82
CA GLU A 266 -9.53 39.21 -29.11
C GLU A 266 -10.93 39.83 -29.05
N PHE A 267 -11.89 39.17 -28.38
CA PHE A 267 -13.22 39.72 -28.19
C PHE A 267 -13.26 40.95 -27.27
N GLY A 268 -12.47 40.93 -26.20
CA GLY A 268 -12.29 42.11 -25.34
C GLY A 268 -11.81 43.32 -26.14
N ALA A 269 -10.90 43.11 -27.10
CA ALA A 269 -10.46 44.15 -28.03
C ALA A 269 -11.54 44.52 -29.06
N ALA A 270 -12.27 43.54 -29.61
CA ALA A 270 -13.34 43.77 -30.57
C ALA A 270 -14.51 44.59 -29.98
N LEU A 271 -14.83 44.41 -28.70
CA LEU A 271 -15.83 45.22 -27.98
C LEU A 271 -15.45 46.71 -27.86
N GLN A 272 -14.18 47.05 -28.07
CA GLN A 272 -13.70 48.44 -28.07
C GLN A 272 -13.65 49.04 -29.48
N SER A 273 -14.02 48.30 -30.52
CA SER A 273 -14.02 48.78 -31.90
C SER A 273 -15.16 49.77 -32.15
N ASP A 274 -14.90 50.75 -33.03
CA ASP A 274 -15.87 51.79 -33.42
C ASP A 274 -17.18 51.22 -33.99
N GLU A 275 -17.13 50.03 -34.60
CA GLU A 275 -18.30 49.31 -35.15
C GLU A 275 -19.31 48.95 -34.05
N VAL A 276 -18.84 48.52 -32.88
CA VAL A 276 -19.71 48.22 -31.73
C VAL A 276 -20.28 49.51 -31.14
N ILE A 277 -19.50 50.61 -31.16
CA ILE A 277 -19.96 51.94 -30.72
C ILE A 277 -21.11 52.43 -31.60
N GLU A 278 -21.01 52.25 -32.92
CA GLU A 278 -22.04 52.68 -33.87
C GLU A 278 -23.36 51.92 -33.69
N ILE A 279 -23.30 50.61 -33.43
CA ILE A 279 -24.49 49.76 -33.30
C ILE A 279 -25.15 49.89 -31.92
N CYS A 280 -24.34 49.96 -30.86
CA CYS A 280 -24.83 49.88 -29.47
C CYS A 280 -24.84 51.23 -28.74
N GLY A 281 -24.26 52.29 -29.30
CA GLY A 281 -24.19 53.61 -28.69
C GLY A 281 -23.07 53.74 -27.64
N ASP A 282 -23.41 54.26 -26.45
CA ASP A 282 -22.44 54.61 -25.40
C ASP A 282 -21.63 53.38 -24.91
N THR A 283 -20.32 53.38 -25.18
CA THR A 283 -19.40 52.30 -24.82
C THR A 283 -18.71 52.43 -23.47
N SER A 284 -19.00 53.48 -22.71
CA SER A 284 -18.46 53.64 -21.35
C SER A 284 -18.75 52.43 -20.47
N ARG A 285 -19.90 51.78 -20.65
CA ARG A 285 -20.30 50.57 -19.91
C ARG A 285 -19.64 49.28 -20.41
N PHE A 286 -19.29 49.20 -21.70
CA PHE A 286 -18.61 48.06 -22.29
C PHE A 286 -17.16 47.95 -21.83
N LYS A 287 -16.49 49.08 -21.56
CA LYS A 287 -15.13 49.08 -21.00
C LYS A 287 -15.03 48.33 -19.67
N GLY A 288 -16.02 48.50 -18.79
CA GLY A 288 -16.07 47.79 -17.51
C GLY A 288 -16.28 46.28 -17.68
N VAL A 289 -17.10 45.87 -18.66
CA VAL A 289 -17.34 44.45 -18.98
C VAL A 289 -16.08 43.80 -19.55
N GLY A 290 -15.43 44.45 -20.52
CA GLY A 290 -14.18 43.97 -21.12
C GLY A 290 -13.10 43.77 -20.07
N ALA A 291 -12.84 44.78 -19.23
CA ALA A 291 -11.83 44.71 -18.18
C ALA A 291 -12.12 43.62 -17.14
N SER A 292 -13.39 43.44 -16.76
CA SER A 292 -13.76 42.41 -15.79
C SER A 292 -13.74 40.99 -16.38
N LEU A 293 -14.02 40.84 -17.69
CA LEU A 293 -13.86 39.58 -18.40
C LEU A 293 -12.39 39.22 -18.56
N GLU A 294 -11.55 40.18 -18.94
CA GLU A 294 -10.09 40.02 -19.01
C GLU A 294 -9.51 39.60 -17.66
N ALA A 295 -9.86 40.30 -16.58
CA ALA A 295 -9.42 39.93 -15.22
C ALA A 295 -9.85 38.52 -14.81
N ALA A 296 -11.09 38.12 -15.11
CA ALA A 296 -11.59 36.79 -14.80
C ALA A 296 -10.87 35.70 -15.63
N THR A 297 -10.61 35.98 -16.91
CA THR A 297 -9.84 35.13 -17.82
C THR A 297 -8.39 34.96 -17.35
N CYS A 298 -7.73 36.04 -16.94
CA CYS A 298 -6.39 35.99 -16.34
C CYS A 298 -6.36 35.14 -15.06
N ASN A 299 -7.36 35.24 -14.19
CA ASN A 299 -7.44 34.42 -12.98
C ASN A 299 -7.58 32.92 -13.30
N VAL A 300 -8.42 32.56 -14.27
CA VAL A 300 -8.57 31.17 -14.73
C VAL A 300 -7.27 30.67 -15.36
N ALA A 301 -6.61 31.51 -16.18
CA ALA A 301 -5.31 31.18 -16.79
C ALA A 301 -4.23 30.93 -15.74
N ASN A 302 -4.09 31.81 -14.74
CA ASN A 302 -3.12 31.66 -13.66
C ASN A 302 -3.41 30.38 -12.85
N THR A 303 -4.68 30.12 -12.52
CA THR A 303 -5.04 28.90 -11.78
C THR A 303 -4.74 27.64 -12.61
N LEU A 304 -4.90 27.68 -13.94
CA LEU A 304 -4.52 26.58 -14.82
C LEU A 304 -3.01 26.34 -14.81
N LEU A 305 -2.20 27.40 -14.87
CA LEU A 305 -0.75 27.30 -14.77
C LEU A 305 -0.35 26.69 -13.42
N ASP A 306 -0.99 27.11 -12.33
CA ASP A 306 -0.77 26.51 -11.02
C ASP A 306 -1.13 25.01 -11.02
N VAL A 307 -2.24 24.62 -11.66
CA VAL A 307 -2.63 23.20 -11.82
C VAL A 307 -1.60 22.43 -12.64
N GLN A 308 -1.12 23.00 -13.75
CA GLN A 308 -0.11 22.39 -14.61
C GLN A 308 1.21 22.18 -13.86
N ASP A 309 1.69 23.22 -13.16
CA ASP A 309 2.90 23.17 -12.35
C ASP A 309 2.75 22.18 -11.19
N TYR A 310 1.55 22.08 -10.62
CA TYR A 310 1.24 21.12 -9.57
C TYR A 310 1.35 19.67 -10.05
N PHE A 311 0.78 19.36 -11.21
CA PHE A 311 0.87 18.04 -11.86
C PHE A 311 2.18 17.83 -12.65
N ALA A 312 3.17 18.72 -12.49
CA ALA A 312 4.47 18.48 -13.06
C ALA A 312 5.10 17.21 -12.45
N CYS A 313 5.84 16.47 -13.28
CA CYS A 313 6.54 15.26 -12.87
C CYS A 313 7.38 15.43 -11.59
N GLN A 314 8.00 16.60 -11.43
CA GLN A 314 8.87 16.93 -10.30
C GLN A 314 8.16 16.85 -8.93
N ASN A 315 6.83 16.93 -8.89
CA ASN A 315 6.06 16.84 -7.66
C ASN A 315 5.62 15.41 -7.34
N PHE A 316 5.11 14.68 -8.34
CA PHE A 316 4.50 13.36 -8.15
C PHE A 316 5.49 12.20 -8.29
N HIS A 317 6.45 12.27 -9.21
CA HIS A 317 7.40 11.17 -9.43
C HIS A 317 8.28 10.89 -8.20
N PRO A 318 8.82 11.87 -7.47
CA PRO A 318 9.58 11.59 -6.25
C PRO A 318 8.75 10.94 -5.14
N VAL A 319 7.42 11.11 -5.15
CA VAL A 319 6.52 10.42 -4.21
C VAL A 319 6.42 8.95 -4.59
N TYR A 320 6.24 8.67 -5.88
CA TYR A 320 6.23 7.33 -6.42
C TYR A 320 7.56 6.60 -6.15
N GLU A 321 8.68 7.22 -6.48
CA GLU A 321 10.02 6.68 -6.24
C GLU A 321 10.27 6.39 -4.74
N ALA A 322 9.98 7.36 -3.87
CA ALA A 322 10.17 7.17 -2.43
C ALA A 322 9.26 6.09 -1.82
N THR A 323 8.04 5.90 -2.34
CA THR A 323 7.09 4.92 -1.79
C THR A 323 7.29 3.53 -2.34
N VAL A 324 7.44 3.39 -3.65
CA VAL A 324 7.52 2.11 -4.34
C VAL A 324 8.95 1.59 -4.36
N TYR A 325 9.91 2.41 -4.79
CA TYR A 325 11.29 1.98 -4.88
C TYR A 325 11.98 1.98 -3.53
N GLU A 326 12.07 3.14 -2.87
CA GLU A 326 12.83 3.27 -1.62
C GLU A 326 12.18 2.49 -0.47
N ALA A 327 10.91 2.77 -0.16
CA ALA A 327 10.26 2.19 1.01
C ALA A 327 9.89 0.70 0.81
N LEU A 328 9.27 0.34 -0.31
CA LEU A 328 8.79 -1.03 -0.54
C LEU A 328 9.89 -1.96 -1.06
N CYS A 329 10.58 -1.59 -2.14
CA CYS A 329 11.55 -2.48 -2.77
C CYS A 329 12.91 -2.56 -2.07
N TYR A 330 13.43 -1.45 -1.54
CA TYR A 330 14.72 -1.46 -0.86
C TYR A 330 14.58 -1.69 0.64
N GLU A 331 13.92 -0.79 1.36
CA GLU A 331 13.90 -0.82 2.83
C GLU A 331 13.04 -1.95 3.39
N ALA A 332 11.82 -2.14 2.89
CA ALA A 332 10.94 -3.21 3.39
C ALA A 332 11.50 -4.60 3.03
N ASN A 333 11.92 -4.84 1.78
CA ASN A 333 12.51 -6.12 1.40
C ASN A 333 13.78 -6.44 2.20
N ARG A 334 14.66 -5.46 2.42
CA ARG A 334 15.86 -5.63 3.25
C ARG A 334 15.49 -5.94 4.71
N GLY A 335 14.55 -5.20 5.29
CA GLY A 335 14.06 -5.44 6.64
C GLY A 335 13.45 -6.84 6.81
N LEU A 336 12.54 -7.21 5.91
CA LEU A 336 11.86 -8.50 5.89
C LEU A 336 12.85 -9.66 5.71
N THR A 337 13.80 -9.55 4.78
CA THR A 337 14.84 -10.57 4.55
C THR A 337 15.69 -10.80 5.81
N TRP A 338 16.12 -9.72 6.47
CA TRP A 338 16.90 -9.83 7.71
C TRP A 338 16.11 -10.49 8.84
N VAL A 339 14.84 -10.10 9.01
CA VAL A 339 13.96 -10.71 10.01
C VAL A 339 13.73 -12.18 9.69
N ALA A 340 13.35 -12.52 8.45
CA ALA A 340 13.13 -13.90 8.01
C ALA A 340 14.36 -14.79 8.24
N PHE A 341 15.54 -14.34 7.83
CA PHE A 341 16.78 -15.10 8.00
C PHE A 341 17.10 -15.34 9.49
N THR A 342 16.97 -14.32 10.32
CA THR A 342 17.26 -14.46 11.76
C THR A 342 16.24 -15.36 12.47
N GLN A 343 14.96 -15.32 12.09
CA GLN A 343 13.93 -16.19 12.65
C GLN A 343 14.14 -17.65 12.25
N ILE A 344 14.47 -17.93 10.99
CA ILE A 344 14.83 -19.28 10.53
C ILE A 344 16.02 -19.81 11.33
N LEU A 345 17.06 -19.00 11.53
CA LEU A 345 18.24 -19.40 12.30
C LEU A 345 17.89 -19.72 13.76
N ILE A 346 17.05 -18.90 14.39
CA ILE A 346 16.58 -19.13 15.78
C ILE A 346 15.80 -20.44 15.87
N VAL A 347 14.87 -20.69 14.94
CA VAL A 347 14.09 -21.93 14.92
C VAL A 347 15.00 -23.14 14.70
N PHE A 348 15.95 -23.05 13.76
CA PHE A 348 16.92 -24.12 13.49
C PHE A 348 17.78 -24.46 14.71
N LEU A 349 18.37 -23.46 15.36
CA LEU A 349 19.15 -23.66 16.58
C LEU A 349 18.29 -24.18 17.74
N SER A 350 17.03 -23.74 17.82
CA SER A 350 16.09 -24.22 18.82
C SER A 350 15.73 -25.69 18.63
N MET A 351 15.61 -26.16 17.39
CA MET A 351 15.41 -27.57 17.07
C MET A 351 16.64 -28.42 17.44
N ILE A 352 17.86 -27.92 17.21
CA ILE A 352 19.08 -28.58 17.66
C ILE A 352 19.09 -28.72 19.19
N MET A 353 18.72 -27.66 19.92
CA MET A 353 18.61 -27.71 21.39
C MET A 353 17.56 -28.73 21.86
N LEU A 354 16.44 -28.86 21.14
CA LEU A 354 15.44 -29.89 21.42
C LEU A 354 15.96 -31.31 21.15
N MET A 355 16.77 -31.52 20.11
CA MET A 355 17.39 -32.82 19.84
C MET A 355 18.43 -33.20 20.92
N LEU A 356 19.25 -32.23 21.35
CA LEU A 356 20.23 -32.43 22.42
C LEU A 356 19.59 -32.78 23.77
N ARG A 357 18.28 -32.53 23.95
CA ARG A 357 17.55 -32.93 25.16
C ARG A 357 17.63 -34.43 25.43
N VAL A 358 17.66 -35.27 24.41
CA VAL A 358 17.68 -36.74 24.55
C VAL A 358 18.90 -37.18 25.38
N ALA A 359 20.01 -36.46 25.31
CA ALA A 359 21.20 -36.72 26.11
C ALA A 359 20.96 -36.60 27.63
N PHE A 360 19.92 -35.89 28.09
CA PHE A 360 19.58 -35.80 29.52
C PHE A 360 18.84 -37.02 30.05
N VAL A 361 18.20 -37.81 29.18
CA VAL A 361 17.35 -38.93 29.62
C VAL A 361 18.20 -40.14 30.03
N GLU A 362 19.32 -40.41 29.36
CA GLU A 362 20.15 -41.59 29.62
C GLU A 362 20.92 -41.53 30.94
N VAL A 363 21.41 -40.35 31.35
CA VAL A 363 22.20 -40.18 32.60
C VAL A 363 21.41 -40.56 33.86
N TYR A 364 20.07 -40.51 33.80
CA TYR A 364 19.23 -40.82 34.97
C TYR A 364 19.04 -42.34 35.18
N VAL A 365 19.02 -43.13 34.10
CA VAL A 365 18.70 -44.57 34.15
C VAL A 365 19.85 -45.37 34.77
N ASP A 366 21.09 -45.06 34.39
CA ASP A 366 22.27 -45.80 34.86
C ASP A 366 22.54 -45.56 36.35
N ASN A 367 22.33 -44.33 36.83
CA ASN A 367 22.55 -43.97 38.23
C ASN A 367 21.49 -44.56 39.19
N MET A 368 20.28 -44.83 38.72
CA MET A 368 19.23 -45.53 39.49
C MET A 368 19.46 -47.04 39.60
N SER A 369 20.30 -47.63 38.74
CA SER A 369 20.69 -49.04 38.83
C SER A 369 21.77 -49.27 39.90
N ALA A 370 22.62 -48.28 40.19
CA ALA A 370 23.75 -48.39 41.11
C ALA A 370 23.41 -48.13 42.60
N SER A 371 22.39 -47.32 42.93
CA SER A 371 22.05 -46.96 44.32
C SER A 371 20.93 -47.83 44.92
N THR A 372 21.20 -49.11 45.12
CA THR A 372 20.22 -50.10 45.60
C THR A 372 20.46 -50.51 47.06
N ASN A 373 20.18 -49.65 48.06
CA ASN A 373 20.16 -50.10 49.47
C ASN A 373 19.31 -49.29 50.48
N SER A 374 18.47 -48.33 50.08
CA SER A 374 17.56 -47.64 51.03
C SER A 374 16.07 -47.83 50.66
N THR A 375 15.24 -48.11 51.66
CA THR A 375 13.80 -48.39 51.54
C THR A 375 13.00 -47.19 51.01
N TRP A 376 13.47 -45.97 51.23
CA TRP A 376 12.89 -44.75 50.66
C TRP A 376 13.13 -44.62 49.15
N ASN A 377 14.26 -45.12 48.65
CA ASN A 377 14.53 -45.16 47.22
C ASN A 377 13.59 -46.12 46.48
N ARG A 378 13.01 -47.13 47.14
CA ARG A 378 12.02 -48.03 46.50
C ARG A 378 10.71 -47.32 46.19
N LEU A 379 10.23 -46.45 47.08
CA LEU A 379 8.97 -45.70 46.89
C LEU A 379 9.10 -44.62 45.81
N LEU A 380 10.25 -43.92 45.78
CA LEU A 380 10.59 -42.98 44.70
C LEU A 380 10.82 -43.68 43.36
N LYS A 381 11.50 -44.84 43.35
CA LYS A 381 11.66 -45.65 42.15
C LYS A 381 10.32 -46.14 41.63
N LEU A 382 9.36 -46.47 42.49
CA LEU A 382 7.99 -46.81 42.08
C LEU A 382 7.26 -45.62 41.45
N LEU A 383 7.36 -44.40 42.01
CA LEU A 383 6.72 -43.22 41.42
C LEU A 383 7.35 -42.80 40.08
N CYS A 384 8.68 -42.87 39.94
CA CYS A 384 9.35 -42.62 38.66
C CYS A 384 9.07 -43.74 37.63
N LEU A 385 9.13 -45.01 38.02
CA LEU A 385 8.81 -46.13 37.12
C LEU A 385 7.35 -46.08 36.65
N GLN A 386 6.43 -45.59 37.48
CA GLN A 386 5.02 -45.48 37.10
C GLN A 386 4.78 -44.40 36.05
N GLY A 387 5.57 -43.30 36.06
CA GLY A 387 5.58 -42.31 34.97
C GLY A 387 6.33 -42.79 33.71
N GLN A 388 7.32 -43.67 33.85
CA GLN A 388 8.08 -44.21 32.72
C GLN A 388 7.35 -45.37 32.02
N LYS A 389 6.55 -46.15 32.77
CA LYS A 389 5.73 -47.25 32.22
C LYS A 389 4.65 -46.72 31.27
N SER A 390 4.09 -45.53 31.51
CA SER A 390 3.11 -44.93 30.59
C SER A 390 3.75 -44.47 29.27
N LEU A 391 4.98 -43.93 29.30
CA LEU A 391 5.71 -43.54 28.08
C LEU A 391 6.19 -44.76 27.27
N ASN A 392 6.69 -45.80 27.94
CA ASN A 392 7.20 -47.01 27.27
C ASN A 392 6.06 -47.89 26.71
N GLU A 393 4.84 -47.84 27.27
CA GLU A 393 3.68 -48.50 26.68
C GLU A 393 3.21 -47.82 25.38
N GLU A 394 3.44 -46.51 25.23
CA GLU A 394 3.13 -45.77 24.02
C GLU A 394 4.16 -46.03 22.91
N THR A 395 5.46 -45.96 23.22
CA THR A 395 6.52 -46.26 22.23
C THR A 395 6.60 -47.74 21.86
N SER A 396 6.29 -48.67 22.79
CA SER A 396 6.21 -50.09 22.48
C SER A 396 5.05 -50.44 21.55
N LYS A 397 3.91 -49.72 21.64
CA LYS A 397 2.79 -49.93 20.71
C LYS A 397 3.12 -49.42 19.32
N GLU A 398 3.84 -48.31 19.22
CA GLU A 398 4.26 -47.72 17.94
C GLU A 398 5.31 -48.62 17.24
N GLN A 399 6.29 -49.14 17.98
CA GLN A 399 7.28 -50.09 17.42
C GLN A 399 6.68 -51.43 16.99
N VAL A 400 5.70 -51.97 17.73
CA VAL A 400 4.98 -53.19 17.34
C VAL A 400 4.11 -52.94 16.09
N TYR A 401 3.53 -51.76 15.96
CA TYR A 401 2.74 -51.40 14.77
C TYR A 401 3.63 -51.27 13.52
N GLU A 402 4.82 -50.70 13.66
CA GLU A 402 5.77 -50.51 12.57
C GLU A 402 6.43 -51.83 12.14
N ALA A 403 6.75 -52.72 13.09
CA ALA A 403 7.21 -54.08 12.79
C ALA A 403 6.15 -54.92 12.04
N ASN A 404 4.89 -54.87 12.48
CA ASN A 404 3.79 -55.57 11.79
C ASN A 404 3.52 -55.00 10.39
N ARG A 405 3.69 -53.69 10.19
CA ARG A 405 3.54 -53.07 8.88
C ARG A 405 4.59 -53.56 7.88
N ILE A 406 5.84 -53.65 8.31
CA ILE A 406 6.94 -54.17 7.48
C ILE A 406 6.71 -55.65 7.14
N GLU A 407 6.20 -56.44 8.09
CA GLU A 407 5.90 -57.85 7.86
C GLU A 407 4.77 -58.04 6.83
N ILE A 408 3.71 -57.22 6.89
CA ILE A 408 2.61 -57.23 5.92
C ILE A 408 3.08 -56.80 4.51
N GLU A 409 3.89 -55.74 4.41
CA GLU A 409 4.46 -55.33 3.12
C GLU A 409 5.40 -56.40 2.54
N SER A 410 6.17 -57.11 3.39
CA SER A 410 7.04 -58.21 2.96
C SER A 410 6.26 -59.47 2.54
N SER A 411 5.10 -59.75 3.14
CA SER A 411 4.20 -60.84 2.73
C SER A 411 3.56 -60.53 1.38
N LYS A 412 3.12 -59.29 1.16
CA LYS A 412 2.48 -58.88 -0.09
C LYS A 412 3.44 -58.97 -1.28
N VAL A 413 4.70 -58.55 -1.09
CA VAL A 413 5.76 -58.71 -2.10
C VAL A 413 6.07 -60.19 -2.38
N ARG A 414 5.99 -61.06 -1.36
CA ARG A 414 6.23 -62.50 -1.52
C ARG A 414 5.09 -63.20 -2.27
N ASP A 415 3.85 -62.77 -2.09
CA ASP A 415 2.69 -63.31 -2.80
C ASP A 415 2.67 -62.86 -4.27
N ASP A 416 3.06 -61.62 -4.57
CA ASP A 416 3.20 -61.11 -5.94
C ASP A 416 4.32 -61.85 -6.71
N LEU A 417 5.41 -62.25 -6.03
CA LEU A 417 6.51 -63.03 -6.62
C LEU A 417 6.18 -64.50 -6.89
N ASN A 418 5.16 -65.07 -6.24
CA ASN A 418 4.74 -66.46 -6.46
C ASN A 418 3.58 -66.59 -7.46
N SER A 419 3.04 -65.48 -7.97
CA SER A 419 1.94 -65.46 -8.94
C SER A 419 2.39 -65.57 -10.41
N ASP A 420 3.69 -65.50 -10.70
CA ASP A 420 4.25 -65.47 -12.07
C ASP A 420 5.11 -66.71 -12.42
N CYS A 421 4.76 -67.88 -11.86
CA CYS A 421 5.32 -69.19 -12.26
C CYS A 421 4.21 -70.14 -12.73
#